data_AF-Q6BZ10-F1
#
_entry.id   AF-Q6BZ10-F1
#
_cell.length_a   1.000
_cell.length_b   1.000
_cell.length_c   1.000
_cell.angle_alpha   90.00
_cell.angle_beta   90.00
_cell.angle_gamma   90.00
#
_symmetry.space_group_name_H-M   'P 1'
#
loop_
_entity.id
_entity.type
_entity.pdbx_description
1 polymer ?
#
loop_
_entity_poly.entity_id
_entity_poly.type
_entity_poly.pdbx_seq_one_letter_code
_entity_poly.pdbx_strand_id
1 'polypeptide(L)'
;MKRKWASSDIEKISEKVYKNQSLQILQVPTFKVQKYNVQQLNKLQIPPTLESVSESPKATAWVSDLLHSMFNSTDEIKFDDQDEPCTNGNNGVKVLVFLGAMGKEYITSIRGQLEHYVDSMIFISSSLKLDSCDAGHHSDDQQCLQLSTYFELIDPLGGGAYPLDYLVVVDSQDYIRCRIPIRICRNNFHSPHEKFGVDLERLPSLIEEYMQHFMSISAITY
;
A
#
# COMPACT_ATOMS: atom_id res chain seq x y z
N MET A 1 19.61 -31.31 -20.63
CA MET A 1 18.22 -31.61 -21.05
C MET A 1 17.39 -30.35 -20.83
N LYS A 2 17.01 -29.66 -21.90
CA LYS A 2 16.19 -28.44 -21.88
C LYS A 2 14.85 -28.78 -22.52
N ARG A 3 13.72 -28.61 -21.81
CA ARG A 3 12.37 -28.73 -22.40
C ARG A 3 11.83 -27.34 -22.71
N LYS A 4 11.62 -27.09 -24.00
CA LYS A 4 10.84 -25.99 -24.55
C LYS A 4 9.35 -26.24 -24.28
N TRP A 5 8.59 -25.20 -23.95
CA TRP A 5 7.13 -25.20 -24.05
C TRP A 5 6.74 -24.16 -25.10
N ALA A 6 5.87 -24.58 -26.01
CA ALA A 6 5.50 -23.89 -27.23
C ALA A 6 4.35 -22.91 -26.98
N SER A 7 4.47 -21.71 -27.56
CA SER A 7 3.41 -20.74 -27.76
C SER A 7 2.51 -21.18 -28.91
N SER A 8 1.30 -21.60 -28.60
CA SER A 8 0.14 -21.59 -29.49
C SER A 8 -1.08 -21.93 -28.64
N ASP A 9 -2.03 -21.01 -28.50
CA ASP A 9 -3.48 -21.25 -28.27
C ASP A 9 -4.23 -20.09 -27.56
N ILE A 10 -3.97 -18.81 -27.89
CA ILE A 10 -4.83 -17.69 -27.41
C ILE A 10 -5.17 -16.67 -28.53
N GLU A 11 -5.19 -17.08 -29.80
CA GLU A 11 -5.61 -16.20 -30.93
C GLU A 11 -6.92 -16.65 -31.61
N LYS A 12 -7.88 -17.22 -30.85
CA LYS A 12 -9.13 -17.74 -31.45
C LYS A 12 -10.44 -17.40 -30.73
N ILE A 13 -10.51 -16.28 -30.00
CA ILE A 13 -11.80 -15.78 -29.48
C ILE A 13 -11.90 -14.24 -29.63
N SER A 14 -11.42 -13.69 -30.76
CA SER A 14 -11.58 -12.26 -31.08
C SER A 14 -12.25 -12.03 -32.42
N GLU A 15 -13.26 -12.82 -32.80
CA GLU A 15 -13.98 -12.60 -34.06
C GLU A 15 -15.29 -13.38 -34.08
N LYS A 16 -16.29 -12.91 -33.33
CA LYS A 16 -17.73 -13.19 -33.49
C LYS A 16 -18.48 -12.69 -32.26
N VAL A 17 -18.85 -11.41 -32.23
CA VAL A 17 -20.19 -10.88 -31.89
C VAL A 17 -20.17 -9.40 -32.28
N TYR A 18 -20.23 -9.13 -33.58
CA TYR A 18 -20.67 -7.83 -34.09
C TYR A 18 -21.84 -8.13 -35.02
N LYS A 19 -23.06 -7.94 -34.52
CA LYS A 19 -24.22 -7.37 -35.22
C LYS A 19 -25.50 -7.63 -34.43
N ASN A 20 -26.28 -6.56 -34.31
CA ASN A 20 -27.67 -6.48 -33.87
C ASN A 20 -27.91 -6.49 -32.36
N GLN A 21 -27.88 -5.30 -31.76
CA GLN A 21 -29.06 -4.81 -31.04
C GLN A 21 -29.10 -3.28 -31.04
N SER A 22 -30.22 -2.78 -31.55
CA SER A 22 -30.62 -1.40 -31.68
C SER A 22 -31.03 -0.80 -30.32
N LEU A 23 -30.48 0.39 -30.05
CA LEU A 23 -31.08 1.53 -29.35
C LEU A 23 -31.92 1.27 -28.08
N GLN A 24 -31.32 1.56 -26.91
CA GLN A 24 -31.91 2.51 -25.96
C GLN A 24 -30.79 3.41 -25.40
N ILE A 25 -30.73 4.64 -25.89
CA ILE A 25 -29.88 5.70 -25.34
C ILE A 25 -30.60 6.20 -24.08
N LEU A 26 -30.17 5.73 -22.92
CA LEU A 26 -30.44 6.42 -21.67
C LEU A 26 -29.59 7.69 -21.68
N GLN A 27 -30.27 8.83 -21.76
CA GLN A 27 -29.67 10.16 -21.67
C GLN A 27 -29.08 10.33 -20.26
N VAL A 28 -27.78 10.05 -20.11
CA VAL A 28 -27.00 10.47 -18.96
C VAL A 28 -26.69 11.97 -19.14
N PRO A 29 -26.92 12.82 -18.13
CA PRO A 29 -26.69 14.25 -18.25
C PRO A 29 -25.21 14.52 -18.58
N THR A 30 -25.01 15.37 -19.59
CA THR A 30 -23.73 15.85 -20.07
C THR A 30 -22.96 16.58 -18.96
N PHE A 31 -22.10 15.86 -18.24
CA PHE A 31 -21.02 16.50 -17.52
C PHE A 31 -20.06 17.08 -18.56
N LYS A 32 -19.88 18.40 -18.51
CA LYS A 32 -18.89 19.11 -19.30
C LYS A 32 -17.53 18.48 -19.01
N VAL A 33 -16.96 17.81 -20.01
CA VAL A 33 -15.55 17.38 -20.00
C VAL A 33 -14.71 18.66 -19.91
N GLN A 34 -14.29 19.01 -18.69
CA GLN A 34 -13.24 19.98 -18.49
C GLN A 34 -11.97 19.35 -19.05
N LYS A 35 -11.49 19.89 -20.17
CA LYS A 35 -10.14 19.61 -20.67
C LYS A 35 -9.16 20.05 -19.58
N TYR A 36 -8.69 19.11 -18.76
CA TYR A 36 -7.62 19.39 -17.82
C TYR A 36 -6.39 19.82 -18.60
N ASN A 37 -5.93 21.02 -18.26
CA ASN A 37 -4.86 21.72 -18.95
C ASN A 37 -3.54 21.04 -18.57
N VAL A 38 -2.75 20.60 -19.54
CA VAL A 38 -1.45 19.91 -19.39
C VAL A 38 -0.47 20.69 -18.48
N GLN A 39 -0.72 21.98 -18.23
CA GLN A 39 0.03 22.83 -17.31
C GLN A 39 -0.14 22.47 -15.81
N GLN A 40 -1.15 21.69 -15.41
CA GLN A 40 -1.29 21.24 -14.01
C GLN A 40 -0.37 20.08 -13.62
N LEU A 41 0.26 19.39 -14.60
CA LEU A 41 1.22 18.31 -14.33
C LEU A 41 2.48 18.81 -13.58
N ASN A 42 2.81 20.09 -13.72
CA ASN A 42 4.03 20.70 -13.17
C ASN A 42 3.93 21.10 -11.68
N LYS A 43 2.83 20.78 -10.98
CA LYS A 43 2.65 21.06 -9.54
C LYS A 43 2.39 19.81 -8.69
N LEU A 44 2.60 18.62 -9.25
CA LEU A 44 2.63 17.41 -8.44
C LEU A 44 3.91 17.41 -7.61
N GLN A 45 3.78 17.76 -6.33
CA GLN A 45 4.87 17.66 -5.38
C GLN A 45 5.30 16.17 -5.33
N ILE A 46 6.55 15.91 -5.70
CA ILE A 46 7.12 14.57 -5.66
C ILE A 46 7.56 14.34 -4.20
N PRO A 47 7.12 13.25 -3.55
CA PRO A 47 7.57 12.93 -2.20
C PRO A 47 9.11 12.86 -2.14
N PRO A 48 9.75 13.34 -1.07
CA PRO A 48 11.20 13.59 -0.99
C PRO A 48 12.11 12.36 -1.10
N THR A 49 11.54 11.19 -1.34
CA THR A 49 12.17 9.86 -1.31
C THR A 49 11.49 8.90 -2.30
N LEU A 50 10.69 9.42 -3.22
CA LEU A 50 10.03 8.61 -4.24
C LEU A 50 11.07 8.08 -5.24
N GLU A 51 11.20 6.76 -5.30
CA GLU A 51 12.00 6.12 -6.34
C GLU A 51 11.27 6.17 -7.68
N SER A 52 12.05 6.38 -8.76
CA SER A 52 11.52 6.31 -10.11
C SER A 52 11.12 4.87 -10.44
N VAL A 53 10.07 4.66 -11.25
CA VAL A 53 9.61 3.30 -11.60
C VAL A 53 10.71 2.47 -12.27
N SER A 54 11.61 3.11 -13.02
CA SER A 54 12.77 2.46 -13.65
C SER A 54 13.81 1.94 -12.65
N GLU A 55 13.84 2.49 -11.44
CA GLU A 55 14.78 2.13 -10.37
C GLU A 55 14.11 1.31 -9.26
N SER A 56 12.77 1.36 -9.18
CA SER A 56 11.96 0.68 -8.18
C SER A 56 11.85 -0.83 -8.46
N PRO A 57 12.18 -1.70 -7.50
CA PRO A 57 11.96 -3.13 -7.65
C PRO A 57 10.45 -3.45 -7.63
N LYS A 58 10.02 -4.36 -8.50
CA LYS A 58 8.64 -4.88 -8.48
C LYS A 58 8.51 -5.98 -7.43
N ALA A 59 7.44 -5.94 -6.63
CA ALA A 59 7.13 -7.00 -5.70
C ALA A 59 6.94 -8.34 -6.44
N THR A 60 7.44 -9.42 -5.86
CA THR A 60 7.20 -10.76 -6.39
C THR A 60 5.74 -11.16 -6.21
N ALA A 61 5.22 -12.01 -7.10
CA ALA A 61 3.80 -12.42 -7.09
C ALA A 61 3.29 -12.89 -5.72
N TRP A 62 4.08 -13.70 -5.01
CA TRP A 62 3.67 -14.20 -3.69
C TRP A 62 3.54 -13.08 -2.63
N VAL A 63 4.33 -12.00 -2.73
CA VAL A 63 4.21 -10.83 -1.86
C VAL A 63 2.96 -10.05 -2.21
N SER A 64 2.71 -9.84 -3.51
CA SER A 64 1.46 -9.20 -3.97
C SER A 64 0.23 -9.94 -3.48
N ASP A 65 0.21 -11.27 -3.62
CA ASP A 65 -0.88 -12.14 -3.19
C ASP A 65 -1.06 -12.10 -1.66
N LEU A 66 0.04 -12.15 -0.91
CA LEU A 66 0.02 -12.06 0.55
C LEU A 66 -0.55 -10.72 1.01
N LEU A 67 -0.03 -9.60 0.48
CA LEU A 67 -0.53 -8.27 0.82
C LEU A 67 -2.01 -8.13 0.46
N HIS A 68 -2.43 -8.63 -0.71
CA HIS A 68 -3.84 -8.61 -1.11
C HIS A 68 -4.72 -9.41 -0.14
N SER A 69 -4.26 -10.57 0.31
CA SER A 69 -4.98 -11.36 1.31
C SER A 69 -5.12 -10.64 2.65
N MET A 70 -4.09 -9.91 3.09
CA MET A 70 -4.10 -9.15 4.34
C MET A 70 -5.04 -7.92 4.29
N PHE A 71 -5.16 -7.29 3.13
CA PHE A 71 -6.15 -6.21 2.92
C PHE A 71 -7.58 -6.73 2.83
N ASN A 72 -7.79 -7.98 2.41
CA ASN A 72 -9.12 -8.58 2.26
C ASN A 72 -9.55 -9.45 3.45
N SER A 73 -8.66 -9.68 4.43
CA SER A 73 -8.95 -10.55 5.58
C SER A 73 -9.78 -9.87 6.67
N THR A 74 -10.34 -8.68 6.42
CA THR A 74 -11.28 -8.06 7.36
C THR A 74 -12.51 -8.96 7.44
N ASP A 75 -12.63 -9.66 8.56
CA ASP A 75 -13.63 -10.68 8.80
C ASP A 75 -15.05 -10.21 8.42
N GLU A 76 -15.79 -11.14 7.85
CA GLU A 76 -17.21 -11.09 7.53
C GLU A 76 -18.10 -10.89 8.78
N ILE A 77 -17.95 -9.79 9.51
CA ILE A 77 -18.96 -9.37 10.49
C ILE A 77 -19.91 -8.41 9.78
N LYS A 78 -20.92 -9.01 9.12
CA LYS A 78 -22.09 -8.30 8.64
C LYS A 78 -22.81 -7.65 9.83
N PHE A 79 -22.64 -6.35 10.00
CA PHE A 79 -23.64 -5.55 10.70
C PHE A 79 -24.62 -5.01 9.66
N ASP A 80 -25.84 -5.54 9.72
CA ASP A 80 -26.99 -5.01 9.02
C ASP A 80 -27.43 -3.76 9.79
N ASP A 81 -26.96 -2.58 9.37
CA ASP A 81 -27.71 -1.33 9.50
C ASP A 81 -27.01 -0.19 8.73
N GLN A 82 -27.85 0.68 8.18
CA GLN A 82 -27.54 1.68 7.16
C GLN A 82 -26.58 2.79 7.64
N ASP A 83 -25.60 3.15 6.81
CA ASP A 83 -25.46 4.46 6.16
C ASP A 83 -24.01 4.69 5.67
N GLU A 84 -23.91 5.21 4.44
CA GLU A 84 -22.71 5.74 3.75
C GLU A 84 -21.54 4.76 3.47
N PRO A 85 -21.33 4.33 2.20
CA PRO A 85 -20.07 3.72 1.81
C PRO A 85 -19.00 4.81 1.75
N CYS A 86 -18.20 4.94 2.80
CA CYS A 86 -16.93 5.65 2.78
C CYS A 86 -15.96 4.91 1.83
N THR A 87 -16.24 4.95 0.53
CA THR A 87 -15.32 4.52 -0.52
C THR A 87 -14.33 5.66 -0.75
N ASN A 88 -13.46 5.90 0.23
CA ASN A 88 -12.20 6.56 -0.06
C ASN A 88 -11.39 5.58 -0.90
N GLY A 89 -11.41 5.81 -2.21
CA GLY A 89 -10.79 4.95 -3.21
C GLY A 89 -9.36 4.61 -2.82
N ASN A 90 -9.16 3.36 -2.40
CA ASN A 90 -7.84 2.79 -2.34
C ASN A 90 -7.32 2.80 -3.78
N ASN A 91 -6.48 3.78 -4.11
CA ASN A 91 -5.89 3.96 -5.45
C ASN A 91 -4.91 2.83 -5.82
N GLY A 92 -4.97 1.71 -5.10
CA GLY A 92 -4.09 0.55 -5.17
C GLY A 92 -2.76 0.74 -4.44
N VAL A 93 -2.55 1.89 -3.77
CA VAL A 93 -1.33 2.17 -3.02
C VAL A 93 -1.40 1.51 -1.64
N LYS A 94 -0.35 0.78 -1.29
CA LYS A 94 -0.24 0.03 -0.04
C LYS A 94 0.89 0.64 0.79
N VAL A 95 0.57 1.06 2.00
CA VAL A 95 1.51 1.60 2.98
C VAL A 95 1.79 0.51 4.01
N LEU A 96 3.03 0.04 4.05
CA LEU A 96 3.46 -1.00 4.98
C LEU A 96 4.30 -0.35 6.08
N VAL A 97 3.87 -0.49 7.33
CA VAL A 97 4.55 0.07 8.49
C VAL A 97 5.16 -1.09 9.28
N PHE A 98 6.45 -1.31 9.08
CA PHE A 98 7.25 -2.28 9.83
C PHE A 98 7.65 -1.68 11.17
N LEU A 99 7.36 -2.39 12.25
CA LEU A 99 7.61 -1.91 13.61
C LEU A 99 8.31 -3.00 14.43
N GLY A 100 9.41 -2.61 15.06
CA GLY A 100 10.14 -3.46 15.98
C GLY A 100 9.44 -3.62 17.32
N ALA A 101 10.13 -4.27 18.26
CA ALA A 101 9.59 -4.58 19.59
C ALA A 101 9.10 -3.34 20.35
N MET A 102 9.80 -2.21 20.23
CA MET A 102 9.39 -0.93 20.82
C MET A 102 8.42 -0.16 19.91
N GLY A 103 8.59 -0.24 18.59
CA GLY A 103 7.78 0.52 17.64
C GLY A 103 6.31 0.13 17.65
N LYS A 104 5.99 -1.15 17.89
CA LYS A 104 4.60 -1.63 17.89
C LYS A 104 3.72 -0.98 18.96
N GLU A 105 4.31 -0.44 20.02
CA GLU A 105 3.58 0.30 21.07
C GLU A 105 2.98 1.61 20.55
N TYR A 106 3.41 2.08 19.36
CA TYR A 106 2.93 3.30 18.72
C TYR A 106 1.83 3.07 17.69
N ILE A 107 1.39 1.83 17.44
CA ILE A 107 0.39 1.51 16.41
C ILE A 107 -0.89 2.33 16.58
N THR A 108 -1.45 2.38 17.79
CA THR A 108 -2.67 3.16 18.08
C THR A 108 -2.47 4.65 17.80
N SER A 109 -1.28 5.19 18.12
CA SER A 109 -0.95 6.59 17.88
C SER A 109 -0.78 6.92 16.40
N ILE A 110 -0.12 6.05 15.64
CA ILE A 110 0.06 6.19 14.18
C ILE A 110 -1.30 6.12 13.48
N ARG A 111 -2.13 5.14 13.86
CA ARG A 111 -3.47 4.96 13.29
C ARG A 111 -4.37 6.17 13.54
N GLY A 112 -4.41 6.68 14.77
CA GLY A 112 -5.23 7.85 15.11
C GLY A 112 -4.85 9.11 14.32
N GLN A 113 -3.58 9.25 13.91
CA GLN A 113 -3.13 10.37 13.07
C GLN A 113 -3.40 10.18 11.58
N LEU A 114 -3.75 8.95 11.15
CA LEU A 114 -3.88 8.55 9.75
C LEU A 114 -5.21 7.82 9.49
N GLU A 115 -6.26 8.18 10.23
CA GLU A 115 -7.58 7.55 10.18
C GLU A 115 -8.16 7.48 8.74
N HIS A 116 -7.87 8.49 7.92
CA HIS A 116 -8.34 8.60 6.53
C HIS A 116 -7.65 7.61 5.56
N TYR A 117 -6.55 6.98 5.98
CA TYR A 117 -5.73 6.10 5.14
C TYR A 117 -5.64 4.66 5.68
N VAL A 118 -6.47 4.30 6.66
CA VAL A 118 -6.42 3.00 7.34
C VAL A 118 -6.58 1.83 6.35
N ASP A 119 -7.47 1.94 5.37
CA ASP A 119 -7.73 0.90 4.37
C ASP A 119 -6.55 0.65 3.41
N SER A 120 -5.57 1.55 3.42
CA SER A 120 -4.36 1.43 2.60
C SER A 120 -3.14 1.07 3.43
N MET A 121 -3.29 0.86 4.74
CA MET A 121 -2.18 0.66 5.66
C MET A 121 -2.18 -0.75 6.27
N ILE A 122 -1.00 -1.37 6.33
CA ILE A 122 -0.76 -2.63 7.05
C ILE A 122 0.33 -2.40 8.09
N PHE A 123 0.06 -2.82 9.33
CA PHE A 123 1.06 -2.88 10.39
C PHE A 123 1.76 -4.25 10.41
N ILE A 124 3.08 -4.26 10.38
CA ILE A 124 3.89 -5.48 10.32
C ILE A 124 4.81 -5.52 11.54
N SER A 125 4.55 -6.45 12.45
CA SER A 125 5.36 -6.68 13.66
C SER A 125 5.10 -8.09 14.19
N SER A 126 6.05 -8.62 14.96
CA SER A 126 5.83 -9.87 15.70
C SER A 126 5.05 -9.63 17.00
N SER A 127 4.37 -10.68 17.46
CA SER A 127 3.63 -10.77 18.71
C SER A 127 2.62 -9.64 18.85
N LEU A 128 1.95 -9.33 17.73
CA LEU A 128 0.86 -8.36 17.70
C LEU A 128 -0.36 -8.96 18.39
N LYS A 129 -0.82 -8.27 19.42
CA LYS A 129 -2.06 -8.56 20.14
C LYS A 129 -2.94 -7.32 20.00
N LEU A 130 -3.61 -7.20 18.87
CA LEU A 130 -4.62 -6.16 18.71
C LEU A 130 -5.93 -6.67 19.29
N ASP A 131 -6.58 -5.83 20.10
CA ASP A 131 -7.94 -6.10 20.56
C ASP A 131 -8.89 -6.04 19.36
N SER A 132 -9.96 -6.83 19.38
CA SER A 132 -10.89 -7.02 18.25
C SER A 132 -11.62 -5.73 17.81
N CYS A 133 -11.62 -4.67 18.62
CA CYS A 133 -12.16 -3.36 18.26
C CYS A 133 -11.14 -2.43 17.58
N ASP A 134 -9.89 -2.87 17.45
CA ASP A 134 -8.73 -2.12 16.93
C ASP A 134 -8.22 -2.72 15.60
N ALA A 135 -9.11 -3.41 14.87
CA ALA A 135 -8.84 -4.29 13.74
C ALA A 135 -8.48 -3.55 12.43
N GLY A 136 -7.37 -2.80 12.43
CA GLY A 136 -6.69 -2.44 11.19
C GLY A 136 -5.93 -3.63 10.60
N HIS A 137 -5.60 -3.60 9.31
CA HIS A 137 -4.83 -4.67 8.68
C HIS A 137 -3.47 -4.83 9.38
N HIS A 138 -3.15 -6.06 9.78
CA HIS A 138 -1.92 -6.37 10.47
C HIS A 138 -1.42 -7.78 10.13
N SER A 139 -0.13 -8.00 10.32
CA SER A 139 0.50 -9.30 10.12
C SER A 139 0.31 -10.24 11.32
N ASP A 140 0.13 -11.53 11.07
CA ASP A 140 0.51 -12.56 12.03
C ASP A 140 2.05 -12.73 12.09
N ASP A 141 2.55 -13.57 13.01
CA ASP A 141 3.99 -13.80 13.19
C ASP A 141 4.68 -14.41 11.96
N GLN A 142 3.97 -15.28 11.23
CA GLN A 142 4.52 -15.93 10.03
C GLN A 142 4.62 -14.92 8.88
N GLN A 143 3.57 -14.14 8.66
CA GLN A 143 3.51 -13.07 7.67
C GLN A 143 4.57 -12.00 7.97
N CYS A 144 4.72 -11.63 9.25
CA CYS A 144 5.76 -10.72 9.70
C CYS A 144 7.15 -11.23 9.31
N LEU A 145 7.48 -12.48 9.64
CA LEU A 145 8.78 -13.07 9.30
C LEU A 145 9.00 -13.11 7.78
N GLN A 146 7.99 -13.54 7.02
CA GLN A 146 8.08 -13.63 5.55
C GLN A 146 8.33 -12.27 4.90
N LEU A 147 7.54 -11.26 5.27
CA LEU A 147 7.67 -9.91 4.73
C LEU A 147 8.97 -9.26 5.18
N SER A 148 9.34 -9.39 6.46
CA SER A 148 10.60 -8.83 6.98
C SER A 148 11.82 -9.46 6.31
N THR A 149 11.78 -10.75 6.00
CA THR A 149 12.83 -11.43 5.24
C THR A 149 12.91 -10.89 3.81
N TYR A 150 11.77 -10.80 3.13
CA TYR A 150 11.70 -10.34 1.74
C TYR A 150 12.23 -8.91 1.56
N PHE A 151 11.83 -8.01 2.47
CA PHE A 151 12.29 -6.62 2.45
C PHE A 151 13.67 -6.44 3.09
N GLU A 152 14.34 -7.50 3.56
CA GLU A 152 15.63 -7.42 4.26
C GLU A 152 15.58 -6.46 5.46
N LEU A 153 14.50 -6.55 6.24
CA LEU A 153 14.16 -5.69 7.37
C LEU A 153 14.20 -6.42 8.71
N ILE A 154 14.79 -7.61 8.79
CA ILE A 154 14.91 -8.32 10.08
C ILE A 154 15.86 -7.54 11.00
N ASP A 155 15.44 -7.33 12.26
CA ASP A 155 16.33 -6.80 13.29
C ASP A 155 17.28 -7.89 13.81
N PRO A 156 18.60 -7.79 13.53
CA PRO A 156 19.57 -8.77 14.02
C PRO A 156 19.75 -8.72 15.54
N LEU A 157 19.41 -7.60 16.19
CA LEU A 157 19.56 -7.42 17.64
C LEU A 157 18.32 -7.90 18.41
N GLY A 158 17.14 -7.80 17.80
CA GLY A 158 15.86 -8.32 18.32
C GLY A 158 15.70 -9.84 18.24
N GLY A 159 16.80 -10.60 18.18
CA GLY A 159 16.79 -12.05 18.09
C GLY A 159 16.21 -12.61 16.77
N GLY A 160 16.08 -11.76 15.74
CA GLY A 160 15.53 -12.13 14.43
C GLY A 160 14.01 -12.32 14.40
N ALA A 161 13.31 -12.01 15.49
CA ALA A 161 11.85 -12.16 15.58
C ALA A 161 11.10 -10.89 15.16
N TYR A 162 11.72 -9.71 15.30
CA TYR A 162 11.10 -8.42 14.99
C TYR A 162 11.71 -7.79 13.75
N PRO A 163 10.93 -7.01 12.98
CA PRO A 163 11.51 -6.16 11.96
C PRO A 163 12.19 -4.92 12.57
N LEU A 164 12.98 -4.24 11.75
CA LEU A 164 13.42 -2.87 11.96
C LEU A 164 12.25 -1.90 11.72
N ASP A 165 12.28 -0.73 12.38
CA ASP A 165 11.25 0.30 12.21
C ASP A 165 11.36 1.01 10.85
N TYR A 166 10.44 0.71 9.92
CA TYR A 166 10.49 1.19 8.53
C TYR A 166 9.11 1.47 7.94
N LEU A 167 9.05 2.49 7.09
CA LEU A 167 7.95 2.75 6.17
C LEU A 167 8.29 2.22 4.79
N VAL A 168 7.40 1.43 4.20
CA VAL A 168 7.48 0.99 2.81
C VAL A 168 6.20 1.38 2.08
N VAL A 169 6.33 1.94 0.88
CA VAL A 169 5.17 2.28 0.02
C VAL A 169 5.24 1.44 -1.25
N VAL A 170 4.16 0.74 -1.55
CA VAL A 170 3.99 -0.05 -2.77
C VAL A 170 2.87 0.57 -3.60
N ASP A 171 3.10 0.85 -4.88
CA ASP A 171 2.06 1.41 -5.74
C ASP A 171 1.08 0.37 -6.27
N SER A 172 0.07 0.83 -7.02
CA SER A 172 -0.97 -0.01 -7.61
C SER A 172 -0.49 -0.99 -8.67
N GLN A 173 0.75 -0.83 -9.14
CA GLN A 173 1.41 -1.73 -10.09
C GLN A 173 2.38 -2.70 -9.40
N ASP A 174 2.35 -2.74 -8.06
CA ASP A 174 3.20 -3.51 -7.18
C ASP A 174 4.69 -3.12 -7.25
N TYR A 175 5.02 -1.89 -7.64
CA TYR A 175 6.39 -1.39 -7.49
C TYR A 175 6.61 -0.88 -6.08
N ILE A 176 7.78 -1.19 -5.50
CA ILE A 176 8.22 -0.68 -4.20
C ILE A 176 8.80 0.72 -4.46
N ARG A 177 8.08 1.75 -4.04
CA ARG A 177 8.37 3.15 -4.39
C ARG A 177 9.14 3.92 -3.33
N CYS A 178 9.23 3.33 -2.14
CA CYS A 178 9.81 3.95 -0.97
C CYS A 178 10.17 2.88 0.05
N ARG A 179 11.34 3.05 0.69
CA ARG A 179 11.74 2.34 1.90
C ARG A 179 12.53 3.29 2.79
N ILE A 180 11.97 3.70 3.93
CA ILE A 180 12.58 4.71 4.81
C ILE A 180 12.55 4.24 6.26
N PRO A 181 13.66 4.34 7.01
CA PRO A 181 13.65 4.06 8.44
C PRO A 181 12.78 5.05 9.21
N ILE A 182 12.10 4.58 10.25
CA ILE A 182 11.31 5.41 11.17
C ILE A 182 12.11 5.61 12.46
N ARG A 183 12.17 6.86 12.94
CA ARG A 183 12.87 7.23 14.16
C ARG A 183 11.87 7.44 15.29
N ILE A 184 11.82 6.47 16.20
CA ILE A 184 10.85 6.43 17.31
C ILE A 184 11.47 7.00 18.60
N CYS A 185 12.75 6.75 18.87
CA CYS A 185 13.43 7.13 20.11
C CYS A 185 14.59 8.12 19.87
N ARG A 186 14.27 9.41 19.70
CA ARG A 186 15.26 10.47 19.35
C ARG A 186 16.47 10.59 20.29
N ASN A 187 16.36 10.12 21.54
CA ASN A 187 17.36 10.34 22.58
C ASN A 187 18.02 9.05 23.11
N ASN A 188 17.51 7.87 22.75
CA ASN A 188 18.05 6.57 23.16
C ASN A 188 18.14 5.68 21.92
N PHE A 189 19.11 5.97 21.06
CA PHE A 189 19.33 5.15 19.88
C PHE A 189 19.87 3.79 20.30
N HIS A 190 19.09 2.73 20.05
CA HIS A 190 19.52 1.37 20.36
C HIS A 190 20.28 0.74 19.18
N SER A 191 20.12 1.29 17.97
CA SER A 191 20.79 0.79 16.78
C SER A 191 21.16 1.89 15.77
N PRO A 192 22.23 1.71 14.95
CA PRO A 192 22.69 2.73 14.01
C PRO A 192 21.65 3.16 12.95
N HIS A 193 20.68 2.30 12.63
CA HIS A 193 19.63 2.62 11.65
C HIS A 193 18.67 3.70 12.14
N GLU A 194 18.54 3.87 13.46
CA GLU A 194 17.69 4.90 14.08
C GLU A 194 18.28 6.32 13.99
N LYS A 195 19.53 6.45 13.50
CA LYS A 195 20.20 7.75 13.28
C LYS A 195 19.74 8.46 12.00
N PHE A 196 19.14 7.71 11.07
CA PHE A 196 18.71 8.19 9.77
C PHE A 196 17.23 7.84 9.58
N GLY A 197 16.53 8.61 8.73
CA GLY A 197 15.12 8.36 8.45
C GLY A 197 14.18 9.44 9.00
N VAL A 198 12.88 9.15 8.90
CA VAL A 198 11.80 10.08 9.25
C VAL A 198 11.47 9.99 10.73
N ASP A 199 11.35 11.14 11.40
CA ASP A 199 10.85 11.18 12.77
C ASP A 199 9.40 10.68 12.82
N LEU A 200 9.04 9.85 13.81
CA LEU A 200 7.69 9.31 13.95
C LEU A 200 6.60 10.40 13.90
N GLU A 201 6.87 11.57 14.48
CA GLU A 201 5.94 12.71 14.51
C GLU A 201 5.73 13.35 13.12
N ARG A 202 6.60 13.05 12.14
CA ARG A 202 6.49 13.51 10.75
C ARG A 202 5.93 12.44 9.81
N LEU A 203 5.74 11.22 10.31
CA LEU A 203 5.24 10.09 9.52
C LEU A 203 3.88 10.39 8.88
N PRO A 204 2.91 11.06 9.55
CA PRO A 204 1.62 11.33 8.93
C PRO A 204 1.71 12.22 7.70
N SER A 205 2.44 13.34 7.82
CA SER A 205 2.64 14.27 6.70
C SER A 205 3.34 13.62 5.52
N LEU A 206 4.32 12.73 5.78
CA LEU A 206 5.00 12.00 4.72
C LEU A 206 4.05 11.06 3.98
N ILE A 207 3.22 10.30 4.72
CA ILE A 207 2.24 9.39 4.13
C ILE A 207 1.20 10.17 3.32
N GLU A 208 0.71 11.31 3.82
CA GLU A 208 -0.17 12.22 3.09
C GLU A 208 0.43 12.67 1.75
N GLU A 209 1.71 13.05 1.73
CA GLU A 209 2.39 13.44 0.49
C GLU A 209 2.42 12.29 -0.53
N TYR A 210 2.75 11.06 -0.10
CA TYR A 210 2.71 9.88 -0.97
C TYR A 210 1.30 9.61 -1.49
N MET A 211 0.30 9.66 -0.62
CA MET A 211 -1.08 9.41 -1.00
C MET A 211 -1.55 10.44 -2.02
N GLN A 212 -1.38 11.73 -1.75
CA GLN A 212 -1.77 12.81 -2.67
C GLN A 212 -1.07 12.68 -4.02
N HIS A 213 0.22 12.32 -4.03
CA HIS A 213 0.97 12.10 -5.26
C HIS A 213 0.33 11.02 -6.13
N PHE A 214 0.06 9.84 -5.56
CA PHE A 214 -0.54 8.73 -6.32
C PHE A 214 -2.02 8.95 -6.65
N MET A 215 -2.80 9.60 -5.78
CA MET A 215 -4.19 9.98 -6.08
C MET A 215 -4.25 10.87 -7.32
N SER A 216 -3.35 11.85 -7.38
CA SER A 216 -3.30 12.80 -8.49
C SER A 216 -2.90 12.12 -9.81
N ILE A 217 -1.98 11.16 -9.78
CA ILE A 217 -1.61 10.37 -10.96
C ILE A 217 -2.81 9.57 -11.48
N SER A 218 -3.55 8.91 -10.57
CA SER A 218 -4.75 8.16 -10.94
C SER A 218 -5.82 9.06 -11.57
N ALA A 219 -6.04 10.26 -11.02
CA ALA A 219 -6.99 11.25 -11.56
C ALA A 219 -6.63 11.79 -12.95
N ILE A 220 -5.37 11.71 -13.36
CA ILE A 220 -4.90 12.15 -14.69
C ILE A 220 -5.01 11.03 -15.73
N THR A 221 -5.03 9.77 -15.30
CA THR A 221 -4.96 8.61 -16.19
C THR A 221 -6.33 8.14 -16.71
N TYR A 222 -7.43 8.67 -16.14
CA TYR A 222 -8.81 8.44 -16.55
C TYR A 222 -9.44 9.68 -17.18
#